data_AF-A0A7C9U0Z1-F1
#
_entry.id   AF-A0A7C9U0Z1-F1
#
_cell.length_a   1.000
_cell.length_b   1.000
_cell.length_c   1.000
_cell.angle_alpha   90.00
_cell.angle_beta   90.00
_cell.angle_gamma   90.00
#
_symmetry.space_group_name_H-M   'P 1'
#
loop_
_entity.id
_entity.type
_entity.pdbx_description
1 polymer ?
#
loop_
_entity_poly.entity_id
_entity_poly.type
_entity_poly.pdbx_seq_one_letter_code
_entity_poly.pdbx_strand_id
1 'polypeptide(L)' 'MNYAIDPESIRAYRNRVMVYANDLWREKDQEKRVTLVMYLADAVTTLARLETEELAKVPEDSPAEAAPASSKS' A
#
# COMPACT_ATOMS: atom_id res chain seq x y z
N MET A 1 -18.09 16.87 -6.32
CA MET A 1 -17.14 15.76 -6.59
C MET A 1 -17.15 14.83 -5.40
N ASN A 2 -17.79 13.66 -5.52
CA ASN A 2 -17.63 12.60 -4.53
C ASN A 2 -16.24 11.99 -4.75
N TYR A 3 -15.25 12.41 -3.96
CA TYR A 3 -13.96 11.74 -3.88
C TYR A 3 -14.14 10.44 -3.09
N ALA A 4 -14.92 9.51 -3.64
CA ALA A 4 -14.95 8.16 -3.13
C ALA A 4 -13.55 7.58 -3.35
N ILE A 5 -12.85 7.28 -2.25
CA ILE A 5 -11.64 6.48 -2.32
C ILE A 5 -12.05 5.16 -2.96
N ASP A 6 -11.39 4.79 -4.06
CA ASP A 6 -11.59 3.48 -4.67
C ASP A 6 -11.37 2.42 -3.59
N PRO A 7 -12.40 1.60 -3.28
CA PRO A 7 -12.33 0.61 -2.21
C PRO A 7 -11.21 -0.41 -2.43
N GLU A 8 -10.73 -0.58 -3.66
CA GLU A 8 -9.65 -1.52 -4.01
C GLU A 8 -8.28 -0.85 -4.15
N SER A 9 -8.17 0.44 -3.83
CA SER A 9 -6.90 1.16 -3.86
C SER A 9 -5.95 0.78 -2.73
N ILE A 10 -4.65 0.92 -2.96
CA ILE A 10 -3.59 0.81 -1.92
C ILE A 10 -3.94 1.65 -0.68
N ARG A 11 -4.44 2.88 -0.88
CA ARG A 11 -4.82 3.76 0.23
C ARG A 11 -5.99 3.19 1.05
N ALA A 12 -7.00 2.60 0.39
CA ALA A 12 -8.11 1.95 1.09
C ALA A 12 -7.60 0.78 1.94
N TYR A 13 -6.73 -0.07 1.38
CA TYR A 13 -6.16 -1.21 2.12
C TYR A 13 -5.22 -0.78 3.26
N ARG A 14 -4.40 0.27 3.09
CA ARG A 14 -3.62 0.87 4.21
C ARG A 14 -4.53 1.29 5.37
N ASN A 15 -5.66 1.93 5.07
CA ASN A 15 -6.64 2.31 6.08
C ASN A 15 -7.28 1.09 6.76
N ARG A 16 -7.69 0.06 5.99
CA ARG A 16 -8.26 -1.18 6.54
C ARG A 16 -7.28 -1.87 7.51
N VAL A 17 -6.01 -2.01 7.11
CA VAL A 17 -4.96 -2.60 7.98
C VAL A 17 -4.83 -1.82 9.28
N MET A 18 -4.74 -0.48 9.21
CA MET A 18 -4.63 0.37 10.40
C MET A 18 -5.84 0.22 11.33
N VAL A 19 -7.07 0.24 10.79
CA VAL A 19 -8.30 0.11 11.57
C VAL A 19 -8.37 -1.26 12.23
N TYR A 20 -8.22 -2.35 11.47
CA TYR A 20 -8.32 -3.71 12.02
C TYR A 20 -7.23 -4.02 13.04
N ALA A 21 -6.00 -3.52 12.84
CA ALA A 21 -4.94 -3.69 13.83
C ALA A 21 -5.24 -2.95 15.14
N ASN A 22 -5.75 -1.72 15.06
CA ASN A 22 -6.13 -0.96 16.26
C ASN A 22 -7.33 -1.58 16.99
N ASP A 23 -8.33 -2.04 16.25
CA ASP A 23 -9.49 -2.73 16.82
C ASP A 23 -9.07 -4.04 17.50
N LEU A 24 -8.22 -4.84 16.84
CA LEU A 24 -7.67 -6.07 17.41
C LEU A 24 -6.90 -5.82 18.71
N TRP A 25 -6.09 -4.75 18.76
CA TRP A 25 -5.33 -4.38 19.96
C TRP A 25 -6.23 -4.06 21.16
N ARG A 26 -7.38 -3.44 20.90
CA ARG A 26 -8.31 -2.98 21.94
C ARG A 26 -9.31 -4.06 22.37
N GLU A 27 -9.68 -4.97 21.47
CA GLU A 27 -10.73 -5.96 21.68
C GLU A 27 -10.37 -7.02 22.75
N LYS A 28 -11.33 -7.29 23.64
CA LYS A 28 -11.20 -8.24 24.76
C LYS A 28 -12.01 -9.51 24.56
N ASP A 29 -13.02 -9.46 23.71
CA ASP A 29 -13.79 -10.63 23.31
C ASP A 29 -13.01 -11.53 22.34
N GLN A 30 -12.93 -12.83 22.64
CA GLN A 30 -12.14 -13.76 21.83
C GLN A 30 -12.74 -14.02 20.45
N GLU A 31 -14.05 -14.15 20.33
CA GLU A 31 -14.72 -14.44 19.06
C GLU A 31 -14.55 -13.25 18.09
N LYS A 32 -14.68 -12.02 18.62
CA LYS A 32 -14.41 -10.81 17.86
C LYS A 32 -12.95 -10.69 17.46
N ARG A 33 -12.00 -11.01 18.36
CA ARG A 33 -10.57 -11.03 18.02
C ARG A 33 -10.27 -11.98 16.86
N VAL A 34 -10.84 -13.18 16.86
CA VAL A 34 -10.67 -14.14 15.75
C VAL A 34 -11.13 -13.52 14.43
N THR A 35 -12.30 -12.91 14.42
CA THR A 35 -12.86 -12.23 13.24
C THR A 35 -11.95 -11.07 12.77
N LEU A 36 -11.48 -10.23 13.70
CA LEU A 36 -10.57 -9.12 13.39
C LEU A 36 -9.23 -9.60 12.82
N VAL A 37 -8.67 -10.69 13.36
CA VAL A 37 -7.44 -11.30 12.82
C VAL A 37 -7.64 -11.78 11.38
N MET A 38 -8.77 -12.42 11.08
CA MET A 38 -9.08 -12.87 9.72
C MET A 38 -9.16 -11.70 8.73
N TYR A 39 -9.89 -10.64 9.08
CA TYR A 39 -9.98 -9.44 8.23
C TYR A 39 -8.65 -8.70 8.10
N LEU A 40 -7.86 -8.63 9.18
CA LEU A 40 -6.53 -8.04 9.14
C LEU A 40 -5.61 -8.83 8.21
N ALA A 41 -5.59 -10.16 8.30
CA ALA A 41 -4.75 -11.00 7.46
C ALA A 41 -5.09 -10.84 5.96
N ASP A 42 -6.37 -10.82 5.62
CA ASP A 42 -6.84 -10.60 4.24
C ASP A 42 -6.44 -9.21 3.71
N ALA A 43 -6.67 -8.16 4.51
CA ALA A 43 -6.30 -6.80 4.14
C ALA A 43 -4.79 -6.61 3.98
N VAL A 44 -3.98 -7.19 4.88
CA VAL A 44 -2.51 -7.14 4.80
C VAL A 44 -2.00 -7.89 3.58
N THR A 45 -2.54 -9.07 3.29
CA THR A 45 -2.11 -9.87 2.13
C THR A 45 -2.43 -9.15 0.82
N THR A 46 -3.62 -8.56 0.72
CA THR A 46 -4.00 -7.78 -0.46
C THR A 46 -3.17 -6.52 -0.58
N LEU A 47 -2.92 -5.79 0.51
CA LEU A 47 -2.06 -4.63 0.51
C LEU A 47 -0.64 -4.98 0.03
N ALA A 48 -0.06 -6.06 0.55
CA ALA A 48 1.28 -6.50 0.18
C ALA A 48 1.40 -6.80 -1.32
N ARG A 49 0.38 -7.47 -1.90
CA ARG A 49 0.31 -7.70 -3.34
C ARG A 49 0.27 -6.39 -4.12
N LEU A 50 -0.62 -5.46 -3.75
CA LEU A 50 -0.76 -4.18 -4.46
C LEU A 50 0.50 -3.31 -4.37
N GLU A 51 1.15 -3.24 -3.21
CA GLU A 51 2.41 -2.50 -3.03
C GLU A 51 3.54 -3.13 -3.86
N THR A 52 3.57 -4.46 -3.98
CA THR A 52 4.54 -5.17 -4.83
C THR A 52 4.30 -4.89 -6.31
N GLU A 53 3.04 -4.94 -6.75
CA GLU A 53 2.65 -4.59 -8.12
C GLU A 53 2.98 -3.14 -8.45
N GLU A 54 2.77 -2.21 -7.51
CA GLU A 54 3.12 -0.79 -7.70
C GLU A 54 4.63 -0.57 -7.73
N LEU A 55 5.39 -1.25 -6.88
CA LEU A 55 6.86 -1.22 -6.89
C LEU A 55 7.42 -1.78 -8.20
N ALA A 56 6.80 -2.81 -8.77
CA ALA A 56 7.21 -3.41 -10.03
C ALA A 56 6.92 -2.52 -11.26
N LYS A 57 6.10 -1.48 -11.13
CA LYS A 57 5.81 -0.50 -12.20
C LYS A 57 6.90 0.57 -12.37
N VAL A 58 7.96 0.57 -11.54
CA VAL A 58 9.05 1.54 -11.68
C VAL A 58 9.68 1.41 -13.09
N PRO A 59 9.73 2.49 -13.90
CA PRO A 59 10.17 2.41 -15.30
C PRO A 59 11.68 2.14 -15.42
N GLU A 60 12.07 1.36 -16.42
CA GLU A 60 13.47 1.13 -16.87
C GLU A 60 14.17 2.38 -17.45
N ASP A 61 13.59 3.58 -17.36
CA ASP A 61 14.19 4.80 -17.91
C ASP A 61 14.84 5.65 -16.80
N SER A 62 16.00 5.21 -16.32
CA SER A 62 16.98 6.12 -15.72
C SER A 62 18.10 6.36 -16.74
N PRO A 63 18.12 7.50 -17.47
CA PRO A 63 19.22 7.77 -18.37
C PRO A 63 20.47 8.06 -17.56
N ALA A 64 21.45 7.16 -17.69
CA ALA A 64 22.82 7.38 -17.29
C ALA A 64 23.33 8.72 -17.83
N GLU A 65 23.75 9.58 -16.90
CA GLU A 65 24.80 10.59 -17.01
C GLU A 65 25.32 10.89 -18.43
N ALA A 66 24.75 11.91 -19.08
CA ALA A 66 25.39 12.55 -20.23
C ALA A 66 26.31 13.68 -19.73
N ALA A 67 27.62 13.43 -19.83
CA ALA A 67 28.72 14.36 -19.57
C ALA A 67 28.53 15.75 -20.23
N PRO A 68 29.15 16.81 -19.69
CA PRO A 68 28.94 18.18 -20.20
C PRO A 68 29.58 18.35 -21.58
N ALA A 69 28.77 18.68 -22.58
CA ALA A 69 29.26 19.11 -23.88
C ALA A 69 29.90 20.51 -23.75
N SER A 70 31.21 20.52 -23.62
CA SER A 70 32.05 21.68 -23.93
C SER A 70 31.87 22.06 -25.40
N SER A 71 31.42 23.28 -25.67
CA SER A 71 31.67 23.94 -26.95
C SER A 71 32.18 25.36 -26.71
N LYS A 72 33.50 25.49 -26.91
CA LYS A 72 34.15 26.72 -27.37
C LYS A 72 33.78 26.93 -28.84
N SER A 73 33.42 28.16 -29.21
CA SER A 73 34.03 28.94 -30.30
C SER A 73 33.25 30.23 -30.52
#